data_AF-A0A423J2J5-F1
#
_entry.id   AF-A0A423J2J5-F1
#
_cell.length_a   1.000
_cell.length_b   1.000
_cell.length_c   1.000
_cell.angle_alpha   90.00
_cell.angle_beta   90.00
_cell.angle_gamma   90.00
#
_symmetry.space_group_name_H-M   'P 1'
#
loop_
_entity.id
_entity.type
_entity.pdbx_description
1 polymer ?
#
loop_
_entity_poly.entity_id
_entity_poly.type
_entity_poly.pdbx_seq_one_letter_code
_entity_poly.pdbx_strand_id
1 'polypeptide(L)'
;MGKGTPQVWQHYDNDGGGYRRLRDMTATELAEREARQNAHEAMLARQDAFEKSREVAFQKKRQSPAGCVFAKSCKLPDSIIDYTSPSGFVPTDSVGEYGEFTLLGLHARNGGAIH
;
A
#
# COMPACT_ATOMS: atom_id res chain seq x y z
N MET A 1 44.09 16.97 -17.77
CA MET A 1 42.90 16.13 -17.57
C MET A 1 42.57 16.15 -16.09
N GLY A 2 41.47 16.79 -15.70
CA GLY A 2 41.07 16.90 -14.29
C GLY A 2 40.54 15.56 -13.80
N LYS A 3 41.10 15.05 -12.70
CA LYS A 3 40.63 13.79 -12.10
C LYS A 3 39.23 14.03 -11.53
N GLY A 4 38.19 13.53 -12.21
CA GLY A 4 36.81 13.55 -11.70
C GLY A 4 35.75 14.15 -12.64
N THR A 5 36.14 14.78 -13.76
CA THR A 5 35.14 15.27 -14.72
C THR A 5 34.58 14.11 -15.54
N PRO A 6 33.24 13.92 -15.62
CA PRO A 6 32.66 12.88 -16.46
C PRO A 6 33.03 13.11 -17.92
N GLN A 7 33.33 12.02 -18.62
CA GLN A 7 33.81 12.06 -20.00
C GLN A 7 32.78 11.47 -20.95
N VAL A 8 32.72 12.02 -22.16
CA VAL A 8 31.89 11.53 -23.25
C VAL A 8 32.77 11.17 -24.43
N TRP A 9 32.37 10.13 -25.15
CA TRP A 9 33.01 9.77 -26.40
C TRP A 9 32.61 10.75 -27.50
N GLN A 10 33.58 11.42 -28.09
CA GLN A 10 33.38 12.24 -29.28
C GLN A 10 33.86 11.47 -30.51
N HIS A 11 32.96 11.30 -31.46
CA HIS A 11 33.22 10.69 -32.76
C HIS A 11 33.70 11.76 -33.74
N TYR A 12 34.68 11.41 -34.55
CA TYR A 12 35.17 12.23 -35.66
C TYR A 12 35.14 11.37 -36.91
N ASP A 13 34.25 11.71 -37.82
CA ASP A 13 34.14 11.04 -39.11
C ASP A 13 35.06 11.74 -40.11
N ASN A 14 35.73 10.93 -40.93
CA ASN A 14 36.60 11.41 -42.01
C ASN A 14 36.54 10.40 -43.16
N ASP A 15 36.77 10.85 -44.39
CA ASP A 15 36.52 10.11 -45.64
C ASP A 15 37.34 8.81 -45.83
N GLY A 16 38.22 8.47 -44.88
CA GLY A 16 39.05 7.25 -44.88
C GLY A 16 38.95 6.40 -43.61
N GLY A 17 38.00 6.70 -42.70
CA GLY A 17 37.81 5.98 -41.44
C GLY A 17 37.74 6.93 -40.25
N GLY A 18 36.62 6.87 -39.51
CA GLY A 18 36.41 7.69 -38.32
C GLY A 18 37.14 7.15 -37.08
N TYR A 19 37.47 8.04 -36.16
CA TYR A 19 38.04 7.67 -34.86
C TYR A 19 37.26 8.34 -33.72
N ARG A 20 37.47 7.83 -32.50
CA ARG A 20 36.77 8.31 -31.32
C ARG A 20 37.77 8.67 -30.22
N ARG A 21 37.54 9.79 -29.54
CA ARG A 21 38.33 10.19 -28.36
C ARG A 21 37.41 10.48 -27.18
N LEU A 22 37.91 10.22 -25.97
CA LEU A 22 37.27 10.70 -24.75
C LEU A 22 37.57 12.18 -24.61
N ARG A 23 36.52 12.97 -24.36
CA ARG A 23 36.65 14.35 -23.92
C ARG A 23 35.87 14.57 -22.64
N ASP A 24 36.26 15.57 -21.89
CA ASP A 24 35.50 16.02 -20.74
C ASP A 24 34.15 16.59 -21.23
N MET A 25 33.09 16.35 -20.46
CA MET A 25 31.77 16.90 -20.75
C MET A 25 31.80 18.44 -20.65
N THR A 26 31.08 19.10 -21.55
CA THR A 26 30.87 20.55 -21.48
C THR A 26 29.90 20.90 -20.36
N ALA A 27 29.88 22.17 -19.94
CA ALA A 27 28.94 22.65 -18.92
C ALA A 27 27.47 22.40 -19.30
N THR A 28 27.12 22.58 -20.57
CA THR A 28 25.77 22.32 -21.08
C THR A 28 25.38 20.85 -20.94
N GLU A 29 26.26 19.93 -21.36
CA GLU A 29 25.98 18.49 -21.27
C GLU A 29 25.89 18.02 -19.81
N LEU A 30 26.67 18.62 -18.92
CA LEU A 30 26.60 18.32 -17.49
C LEU A 30 25.26 18.79 -16.92
N ALA A 31 24.82 20.01 -17.24
CA ALA A 31 23.53 20.53 -16.82
C ALA A 31 22.36 19.69 -17.35
N GLU A 32 22.43 19.20 -18.58
CA GLU A 32 21.42 18.27 -19.12
C GLU A 32 21.39 16.96 -18.34
N ARG A 33 22.55 16.41 -17.98
CA ARG A 33 22.64 15.18 -17.20
C ARG A 33 22.08 15.37 -15.80
N GLU A 34 22.45 16.46 -15.13
CA GLU A 34 21.91 16.83 -13.81
C GLU A 34 20.39 17.04 -13.87
N ALA A 35 19.87 17.70 -14.90
CA ALA A 35 18.43 17.86 -15.09
C ALA A 35 17.71 16.52 -15.23
N ARG A 36 18.26 15.59 -16.03
CA ARG A 36 17.72 14.22 -16.16
C ARG A 36 17.77 13.45 -14.84
N GLN A 37 18.88 13.55 -14.11
CA GLN A 37 19.05 12.90 -12.82
C GLN A 37 18.06 13.44 -11.78
N ASN A 38 17.95 14.77 -11.66
CA ASN A 38 17.03 15.43 -10.75
C ASN A 38 15.57 15.09 -11.07
N ALA A 39 15.21 15.01 -12.36
CA ALA A 39 13.86 14.60 -12.76
C ALA A 39 13.55 13.16 -12.34
N HIS A 40 14.54 12.25 -12.48
CA HIS A 40 14.40 10.87 -12.03
C HIS A 40 14.30 10.77 -10.50
N GLU A 41 15.14 11.48 -9.76
CA GLU A 41 15.08 11.53 -8.30
C GLU A 41 13.77 12.13 -7.79
N ALA A 42 13.26 13.18 -8.44
CA ALA A 42 11.96 13.75 -8.11
C ALA A 42 10.80 12.77 -8.37
N MET A 43 10.90 11.94 -9.41
CA MET A 43 9.94 10.87 -9.68
C MET A 43 9.99 9.80 -8.58
N LEU A 44 11.18 9.34 -8.20
CA LEU A 44 11.35 8.36 -7.11
C LEU A 44 10.84 8.90 -5.77
N ALA A 45 11.12 10.16 -5.44
CA ALA A 45 10.63 10.78 -4.21
C ALA A 45 9.10 10.83 -4.13
N ARG A 46 8.43 11.04 -5.27
CA ARG A 46 6.96 10.99 -5.33
C ARG A 46 6.42 9.57 -5.11
N GLN A 47 7.10 8.55 -5.65
CA GLN A 47 6.74 7.15 -5.43
C GLN A 47 6.90 6.76 -3.96
N ASP A 48 8.04 7.07 -3.36
CA ASP A 48 8.32 6.81 -1.94
C ASP A 48 7.32 7.52 -1.02
N ALA A 49 6.98 8.79 -1.30
CA ALA A 49 5.96 9.52 -0.55
C ALA A 49 4.57 8.85 -0.65
N PHE A 50 4.21 8.36 -1.84
CA PHE A 50 2.95 7.66 -2.06
C PHE A 50 2.91 6.32 -1.31
N GLU A 51 3.97 5.52 -1.38
CA GLU A 51 4.08 4.23 -0.68
C GLU A 51 3.97 4.42 0.84
N LYS A 52 4.72 5.36 1.42
CA LYS A 52 4.61 5.72 2.84
C LYS A 52 3.19 6.13 3.22
N SER A 53 2.51 6.92 2.38
CA SER A 53 1.13 7.34 2.65
C SER A 53 0.15 6.15 2.67
N ARG A 54 0.37 5.15 1.78
CA ARG A 54 -0.44 3.93 1.73
C ARG A 54 -0.22 3.06 2.96
N GLU A 55 1.03 2.91 3.41
CA GLU A 55 1.34 2.17 4.63
C GLU A 55 0.65 2.79 5.84
N VAL A 56 0.72 4.11 6.01
CA VAL A 56 0.04 4.83 7.10
C VAL A 56 -1.48 4.63 7.03
N ALA A 57 -2.08 4.76 5.83
CA ALA A 57 -3.51 4.53 5.65
C ALA A 57 -3.93 3.09 5.95
N PHE A 58 -3.09 2.11 5.59
CA PHE A 58 -3.31 0.70 5.91
C PHE A 58 -3.24 0.45 7.42
N GLN A 59 -2.25 1.01 8.12
CA GLN A 59 -2.16 0.90 9.58
C GLN A 59 -3.37 1.54 10.27
N LYS A 60 -3.81 2.73 9.80
CA LYS A 60 -5.03 3.37 10.32
C LYS A 60 -6.27 2.49 10.17
N LYS A 61 -6.45 1.81 9.03
CA LYS A 61 -7.57 0.87 8.81
C LYS A 61 -7.51 -0.35 9.74
N ARG A 62 -6.30 -0.86 10.03
CA ARG A 62 -6.12 -1.98 10.98
C ARG A 62 -6.50 -1.60 12.41
N GLN A 63 -6.42 -0.32 12.78
CA GLN A 63 -6.76 0.16 14.11
C GLN A 63 -8.27 0.23 14.39
N SER A 64 -9.14 -0.16 13.45
CA SER A 64 -10.58 -0.27 13.70
C SER A 64 -11.13 -1.65 13.31
N PRO A 65 -10.90 -2.71 14.09
CA PRO A 65 -11.76 -3.87 14.01
C PRO A 65 -13.07 -3.53 14.73
N ALA A 66 -14.00 -2.88 14.03
CA ALA A 66 -15.38 -2.85 14.48
C ALA A 66 -15.93 -4.26 14.30
N GLY A 67 -15.78 -5.11 15.32
CA GLY A 67 -16.39 -6.42 15.37
C GLY A 67 -17.91 -6.25 15.28
N CYS A 68 -18.51 -6.64 14.17
CA CYS A 68 -19.96 -6.72 14.06
C CYS A 68 -20.41 -8.00 14.77
N VAL A 69 -21.05 -7.85 15.93
CA VAL A 69 -21.67 -8.97 16.66
C VAL A 69 -23.13 -9.04 16.23
N PHE A 70 -23.51 -10.08 15.50
CA PHE A 70 -24.91 -10.43 15.30
C PHE A 70 -25.38 -11.19 16.54
N ALA A 71 -25.96 -10.47 17.51
CA ALA A 71 -26.62 -11.09 18.64
C ALA A 71 -28.05 -11.52 18.22
N LYS A 72 -28.32 -12.82 18.20
CA LYS A 72 -29.70 -13.33 18.08
C LYS A 72 -30.30 -13.30 19.49
N SER A 73 -31.41 -12.58 19.70
CA SER A 73 -32.12 -12.58 20.99
C SER A 73 -32.64 -14.00 21.28
N CYS A 74 -32.47 -14.45 22.53
CA CYS A 74 -32.90 -15.77 22.99
C CYS A 74 -34.42 -15.89 23.19
N LYS A 75 -35.13 -14.75 23.12
CA LYS A 75 -36.60 -14.66 23.28
C LYS A 75 -37.34 -14.53 21.96
N LEU A 76 -36.63 -14.41 20.83
CA LEU A 76 -37.28 -14.51 19.54
C LEU A 76 -37.81 -15.95 19.39
N PRO A 77 -39.13 -16.15 19.15
CA PRO A 77 -39.61 -17.43 18.64
C PRO A 77 -38.87 -17.77 17.34
N ASP A 78 -39.08 -18.96 16.75
CA ASP A 78 -38.46 -19.38 15.47
C ASP A 78 -38.92 -18.53 14.26
N SER A 79 -39.07 -17.22 14.40
CA SER A 79 -39.38 -16.26 13.36
C SER A 79 -38.12 -15.92 12.56
N ILE A 80 -38.26 -16.08 11.25
CA ILE A 80 -37.30 -15.58 10.27
C ILE A 80 -37.31 -14.05 10.35
N ILE A 81 -36.16 -13.43 10.61
CA ILE A 81 -36.03 -11.97 10.54
C ILE A 81 -35.89 -11.62 9.05
N ASP A 82 -36.98 -11.13 8.46
CA ASP A 82 -36.99 -10.64 7.08
C ASP A 82 -36.60 -9.15 7.03
N TYR A 83 -35.39 -8.89 6.54
CA TYR A 83 -34.82 -7.55 6.41
C TYR A 83 -35.23 -6.84 5.12
N THR A 84 -36.09 -7.42 4.29
CA THR A 84 -36.56 -6.78 3.05
C THR A 84 -37.68 -5.75 3.28
N SER A 85 -38.23 -5.67 4.50
CA SER A 85 -39.20 -4.64 4.88
C SER A 85 -38.52 -3.35 5.32
N PRO A 86 -38.76 -2.20 4.66
CA PRO A 86 -38.08 -0.93 4.95
C PRO A 86 -38.50 -0.29 6.29
N SER A 87 -39.47 -0.87 7.00
CA SER A 87 -39.88 -0.44 8.34
C SER A 87 -38.96 -0.93 9.45
N GLY A 88 -37.90 -1.70 9.13
CA GLY A 88 -36.72 -1.91 9.96
C GLY A 88 -37.03 -2.14 11.44
N PHE A 89 -37.66 -3.27 11.77
CA PHE A 89 -37.85 -3.64 13.17
C PHE A 89 -36.47 -3.94 13.79
N VAL A 90 -35.93 -2.97 14.53
CA VAL A 90 -34.76 -3.14 15.37
C VAL A 90 -35.27 -3.56 16.75
N PRO A 91 -35.00 -4.79 17.22
CA PRO A 91 -35.41 -5.20 18.55
C PRO A 91 -34.72 -4.31 19.59
N THR A 92 -35.50 -3.56 20.36
CA THR A 92 -35.03 -2.67 21.44
C THR A 92 -34.86 -3.42 22.77
N ASP A 93 -34.71 -4.75 22.73
CA ASP A 93 -34.68 -5.59 23.91
C ASP A 93 -33.46 -5.26 24.78
N SER A 94 -33.60 -5.41 26.10
CA SER A 94 -32.51 -5.16 27.04
C SER A 94 -31.33 -6.08 26.74
N VAL A 95 -30.10 -5.54 26.79
CA VAL A 95 -28.85 -6.29 26.57
C VAL A 95 -28.75 -7.52 27.49
N GLY A 96 -29.39 -7.49 28.67
CA GLY A 96 -29.46 -8.63 29.58
C GLY A 96 -30.29 -9.82 29.06
N GLU A 97 -31.07 -9.65 27.99
CA GLU A 97 -31.88 -10.72 27.38
C GLU A 97 -31.16 -11.49 26.27
N TYR A 98 -29.92 -11.11 25.94
CA TYR A 98 -29.11 -11.72 24.87
C TYR A 98 -28.17 -12.84 25.35
N GLY A 99 -28.31 -13.28 26.60
CA GLY A 99 -27.51 -14.36 27.18
C GLY A 99 -26.06 -13.95 27.46
N GLU A 100 -25.34 -14.82 28.20
CA GLU A 100 -23.92 -14.62 28.50
C GLU A 100 -23.10 -14.74 27.21
N PHE A 101 -22.39 -13.66 26.85
CA PHE A 101 -21.59 -13.57 25.64
C PHE A 101 -20.50 -14.65 25.63
N THR A 102 -20.71 -15.75 24.92
CA THR A 102 -19.65 -16.72 24.65
C THR A 102 -18.88 -16.25 23.42
N LEU A 103 -17.70 -15.66 23.64
CA LEU A 103 -16.72 -15.35 22.62
C LEU A 103 -16.27 -16.67 21.94
N LEU A 104 -16.86 -17.02 20.80
CA LEU A 104 -16.34 -18.08 19.94
C LEU A 104 -15.10 -17.54 19.22
N GLY A 105 -13.94 -17.82 19.81
CA GLY A 105 -12.62 -17.54 19.26
C GLY A 105 -12.45 -18.17 17.87
N LEU A 106 -11.88 -17.37 16.99
CA LEU A 106 -11.53 -17.62 15.60
C LEU A 106 -10.77 -18.95 15.34
N HIS A 107 -11.32 -19.75 14.42
CA HIS A 107 -10.65 -20.72 13.53
C HIS A 107 -9.70 -21.79 14.11
N ALA A 108 -10.23 -23.00 14.32
CA ALA A 108 -9.41 -24.21 14.34
C ALA A 108 -9.12 -24.70 12.90
N ARG A 109 -7.91 -24.42 12.39
CA ARG A 109 -7.25 -25.24 11.37
C ARG A 109 -5.76 -25.36 11.68
N ASN A 110 -5.41 -26.32 12.53
CA ASN A 110 -4.68 -27.54 12.17
C ASN A 110 -4.04 -28.17 13.41
N GLY A 111 -4.51 -29.39 13.73
CA GLY A 111 -3.70 -30.50 14.22
C GLY A 111 -3.13 -30.42 15.64
N GLY A 112 -3.68 -31.24 16.54
CA GLY A 112 -2.95 -31.71 17.71
C GLY A 112 -3.82 -31.90 18.94
N ALA A 113 -4.35 -33.10 19.12
CA ALA A 113 -4.73 -33.59 20.44
C ALA A 113 -3.47 -33.71 21.32
N ILE A 114 -3.54 -33.37 22.60
CA ILE A 114 -3.01 -34.18 23.71
C ILE A 114 -3.41 -33.61 25.09
N HIS A 115 -3.98 -34.52 25.88
CA HIS A 115 -4.20 -34.60 27.33
C HIS A 115 -5.01 -33.53 28.07
#